data_AF-A0A9P3C8P6-F1
#
_entry.id   AF-A0A9P3C8P6-F1
#
_cell.length_a   1.000
_cell.length_b   1.000
_cell.length_c   1.000
_cell.angle_alpha   90.00
_cell.angle_beta   90.00
_cell.angle_gamma   90.00
#
_symmetry.space_group_name_H-M   'P 1'
#
loop_
_entity.id
_entity.type
_entity.pdbx_description
1 polymer ?
#
loop_
_entity_poly.entity_id
_entity_poly.type
_entity_poly.pdbx_seq_one_letter_code
_entity_poly.pdbx_strand_id
1 'polypeptide(L)'
;MTANGLLLGVEHEKYHRRVLSLAQDHSYLRHAQLAIAALHLTASGVKLYEKAQFYNLSRALQEFQKAIEKPIAKEDSDPLVMTSMMINILYFFCDQRTGEYESWLCSKDPQRLSWLCVQQGMGAILSQTRPYHCRSGLLSFFAVAPKPVTRGRQLPEQFWDICNVTDPIGPRGVHTNPYHDILHCLALLMPLEPGLNSLIKYMHLCARIYPAFIALVEENDHKALLILGYWFALLTSVGDLWWCTLRAKRDCLAICTYLDLLGDETIRSLLHFPASACGYILQDSVSDEELRTCSSMLVGGSPRQCVELSTWLDWT
;
A
#
# COMPACT_ATOMS: atom_id res chain seq x y z
N MET A 1 -17.65 -11.63 -12.78
CA MET A 1 -17.32 -10.72 -11.66
C MET A 1 -18.53 -9.82 -11.40
N THR A 2 -19.11 -9.87 -10.20
CA THR A 2 -20.28 -9.06 -9.84
C THR A 2 -19.88 -7.61 -9.53
N ALA A 3 -20.74 -6.66 -9.85
CA ALA A 3 -20.59 -5.21 -9.65
C ALA A 3 -20.24 -4.75 -8.22
N ASN A 4 -20.32 -5.65 -7.23
CA ASN A 4 -20.06 -5.40 -5.80
C ASN A 4 -18.58 -5.13 -5.44
N GLY A 5 -17.65 -5.22 -6.39
CA GLY A 5 -16.20 -5.09 -6.12
C GLY A 5 -15.49 -3.98 -6.89
N LEU A 6 -16.21 -3.18 -7.68
CA LEU A 6 -15.56 -2.27 -8.62
C LEU A 6 -14.87 -1.08 -7.94
N LEU A 7 -15.43 -0.60 -6.83
CA LEU A 7 -14.95 0.61 -6.17
C LEU A 7 -14.45 0.34 -4.75
N LEU A 8 -15.27 -0.19 -3.82
CA LEU A 8 -14.93 -0.14 -2.39
C LEU A 8 -15.56 -1.28 -1.54
N GLY A 9 -15.70 -2.51 -2.06
CA GLY A 9 -16.11 -3.70 -1.28
C GLY A 9 -17.63 -3.92 -1.12
N VAL A 10 -18.02 -4.88 -0.27
CA VAL A 10 -19.43 -5.26 0.04
C VAL A 10 -20.18 -4.24 0.88
N GLU A 11 -19.78 -2.97 0.80
CA GLU A 11 -20.37 -1.91 1.59
C GLU A 11 -21.85 -1.71 1.25
N HIS A 12 -22.60 -1.23 2.25
CA HIS A 12 -24.05 -1.07 2.15
C HIS A 12 -24.42 -0.17 0.97
N GLU A 13 -25.52 -0.45 0.26
CA GLU A 13 -25.95 0.27 -0.95
C GLU A 13 -25.96 1.82 -0.79
N LYS A 14 -26.28 2.29 0.42
CA LYS A 14 -26.23 3.70 0.83
C LYS A 14 -24.86 4.35 0.62
N TYR A 15 -23.78 3.61 0.90
CA TYR A 15 -22.41 4.04 0.69
C TYR A 15 -22.11 4.24 -0.80
N HIS A 16 -22.45 3.25 -1.64
CA HIS A 16 -22.28 3.35 -3.09
C HIS A 16 -23.07 4.52 -3.68
N ARG A 17 -24.34 4.70 -3.30
CA ARG A 17 -25.14 5.84 -3.76
C ARG A 17 -24.54 7.18 -3.34
N ARG A 18 -24.02 7.28 -2.11
CA ARG A 18 -23.36 8.49 -1.63
C ARG A 18 -22.09 8.81 -2.42
N VAL A 19 -21.22 7.82 -2.65
CA VAL A 19 -19.98 8.01 -3.42
C VAL A 19 -20.27 8.43 -4.86
N LEU A 20 -21.31 7.87 -5.48
CA LEU A 20 -21.76 8.29 -6.82
C LEU A 20 -22.36 9.71 -6.81
N SER A 21 -23.14 10.06 -5.79
CA SER A 21 -23.69 11.42 -5.64
C SER A 21 -22.59 12.46 -5.48
N LEU A 22 -21.58 12.20 -4.65
CA LEU A 22 -20.45 13.12 -4.45
C LEU A 22 -19.70 13.40 -5.75
N ALA A 23 -19.60 12.41 -6.64
CA ALA A 23 -18.95 12.57 -7.94
C ALA A 23 -19.75 13.42 -8.93
N GLN A 24 -21.05 13.63 -8.71
CA GLN A 24 -21.83 14.56 -9.53
C GLN A 24 -21.40 16.00 -9.25
N ASP A 25 -21.08 16.32 -8.00
CA ASP A 25 -20.73 17.68 -7.59
C ASP A 25 -19.21 17.95 -7.63
N HIS A 26 -18.37 16.92 -7.52
CA HIS A 26 -16.91 17.05 -7.44
C HIS A 26 -16.23 16.39 -8.64
N SER A 27 -15.72 17.20 -9.56
CA SER A 27 -15.14 16.75 -10.83
C SER A 27 -13.89 15.87 -10.66
N TYR A 28 -13.04 16.15 -9.67
CA TYR A 28 -11.86 15.35 -9.36
C TYR A 28 -12.23 13.92 -8.93
N LEU A 29 -13.28 13.74 -8.14
CA LEU A 29 -13.80 12.43 -7.76
C LEU A 29 -14.43 11.71 -8.95
N ARG A 30 -15.18 12.44 -9.80
CA ARG A 30 -15.75 11.89 -11.03
C ARG A 30 -14.69 11.33 -11.96
N HIS A 31 -13.63 12.10 -12.21
CA HIS A 31 -12.52 11.66 -13.04
C HIS A 31 -11.81 10.44 -12.44
N ALA A 32 -11.59 10.40 -11.12
CA ALA A 32 -11.00 9.22 -10.47
C ALA A 32 -11.87 7.96 -10.63
N GLN A 33 -13.19 8.08 -10.49
CA GLN A 33 -14.13 6.95 -10.72
C GLN A 33 -14.10 6.46 -12.16
N LEU A 34 -14.10 7.38 -13.14
CA LEU A 34 -14.03 7.04 -14.55
C LEU A 34 -12.70 6.37 -14.91
N ALA A 35 -11.59 6.81 -14.29
CA ALA A 35 -10.30 6.17 -14.46
C ALA A 35 -10.30 4.73 -13.94
N ILE A 36 -10.90 4.46 -12.77
CA ILE A 36 -11.03 3.10 -12.22
C ILE A 36 -11.92 2.24 -13.13
N ALA A 37 -13.06 2.78 -13.58
CA ALA A 37 -13.95 2.05 -14.47
C ALA A 37 -13.26 1.68 -15.79
N ALA A 38 -12.54 2.63 -16.40
CA ALA A 38 -11.73 2.38 -17.59
C ALA A 38 -10.65 1.33 -17.35
N LEU A 39 -9.94 1.42 -16.22
CA LEU A 39 -8.91 0.46 -15.83
C LEU A 39 -9.46 -0.95 -15.66
N HIS A 40 -10.60 -1.10 -14.99
CA HIS A 40 -11.28 -2.39 -14.83
C HIS A 40 -11.68 -3.00 -16.18
N LEU A 41 -12.20 -2.18 -17.11
CA LEU A 41 -12.55 -2.64 -18.45
C LEU A 41 -11.31 -3.10 -19.23
N THR A 42 -10.19 -2.37 -19.12
CA THR A 42 -8.91 -2.78 -19.69
C THR A 42 -8.42 -4.10 -19.08
N ALA A 43 -8.48 -4.25 -17.76
CA ALA A 43 -8.13 -5.48 -17.05
C ALA A 43 -9.01 -6.68 -17.46
N SER A 44 -10.25 -6.41 -17.86
CA SER A 44 -11.19 -7.41 -18.39
C SER A 44 -10.92 -7.75 -19.88
N GLY A 45 -9.87 -7.20 -20.48
CA GLY A 45 -9.44 -7.48 -21.86
C GLY A 45 -9.84 -6.43 -22.90
N VAL A 46 -10.53 -5.35 -22.52
CA VAL A 46 -10.98 -4.31 -23.47
C VAL A 46 -9.99 -3.15 -23.53
N LYS A 47 -8.96 -3.27 -24.36
CA LYS A 47 -7.88 -2.26 -24.51
C LYS A 47 -8.34 -0.88 -25.01
N LEU A 48 -9.57 -0.76 -25.51
CA LEU A 48 -10.12 0.51 -26.03
C LEU A 48 -10.11 1.65 -24.97
N TYR A 49 -10.15 1.29 -23.68
CA TYR A 49 -10.28 2.24 -22.58
C TYR A 49 -8.97 2.72 -21.98
N GLU A 50 -7.80 2.27 -22.47
CA GLU A 50 -6.49 2.71 -21.97
C GLU A 50 -6.33 4.25 -22.08
N LYS A 51 -6.66 4.83 -23.24
CA LYS A 51 -6.60 6.29 -23.42
C LYS A 51 -7.55 7.03 -22.46
N ALA A 52 -8.75 6.48 -22.24
CA ALA A 52 -9.74 7.05 -21.33
C ALA A 52 -9.27 6.97 -19.87
N GLN A 53 -8.61 5.87 -19.49
CA GLN A 53 -7.99 5.72 -18.17
C GLN A 53 -6.93 6.80 -17.95
N PHE A 54 -5.95 6.94 -18.83
CA PHE A 54 -4.88 7.93 -18.67
C PHE A 54 -5.41 9.36 -18.67
N TYR A 55 -6.35 9.67 -19.56
CA TYR A 55 -7.00 10.98 -19.60
C TYR A 55 -7.69 11.30 -18.27
N ASN A 56 -8.54 10.41 -17.76
CA ASN A 56 -9.27 10.64 -16.53
C ASN A 56 -8.36 10.64 -15.30
N LEU A 57 -7.33 9.80 -15.24
CA LEU A 57 -6.34 9.85 -14.15
C LEU A 57 -5.59 11.19 -14.14
N SER A 58 -5.14 11.66 -15.30
CA SER A 58 -4.45 12.96 -15.41
C SER A 58 -5.35 14.12 -14.97
N ARG A 59 -6.61 14.15 -15.43
CA ARG A 59 -7.61 15.14 -15.00
C ARG A 59 -7.90 15.06 -13.50
N ALA A 60 -8.06 13.86 -12.95
CA ALA A 60 -8.28 13.64 -11.53
C ALA A 60 -7.11 14.21 -10.72
N LEU A 61 -5.87 13.91 -11.08
CA LEU A 61 -4.67 14.40 -10.38
C LEU A 61 -4.58 15.93 -10.43
N GLN A 62 -4.76 16.55 -11.60
CA GLN A 62 -4.69 18.01 -11.76
C GLN A 62 -5.74 18.74 -10.93
N GLU A 63 -6.98 18.26 -10.94
CA GLU A 63 -8.08 18.89 -10.20
C GLU A 63 -8.01 18.60 -8.71
N PHE A 64 -7.59 17.39 -8.34
CA PHE A 64 -7.35 17.01 -6.96
C PHE A 64 -6.25 17.86 -6.33
N GLN A 65 -5.13 18.08 -7.05
CA GLN A 65 -4.06 18.96 -6.60
C GLN A 65 -4.58 20.38 -6.31
N LYS A 66 -5.33 20.98 -7.23
CA LYS A 66 -5.93 22.32 -7.04
C LYS A 66 -6.89 22.39 -5.86
N ALA A 67 -7.54 21.28 -5.52
CA ALA A 67 -8.47 21.21 -4.40
C ALA A 67 -7.72 21.15 -3.06
N ILE A 68 -6.62 20.39 -2.98
CA ILE A 68 -5.83 20.24 -1.75
C ILE A 68 -4.87 21.42 -1.47
N GLU A 69 -4.58 22.24 -2.48
CA GLU A 69 -3.83 23.51 -2.32
C GLU A 69 -4.63 24.57 -1.54
N LYS A 70 -5.95 24.38 -1.40
CA LYS A 70 -6.82 25.28 -0.65
C LYS A 70 -7.13 24.69 0.73
N PRO A 71 -7.46 25.54 1.72
CA PRO A 71 -8.01 25.05 2.99
C PRO A 71 -9.21 24.14 2.73
N ILE A 72 -9.17 22.92 3.25
CA ILE A 72 -10.20 21.92 2.98
C ILE A 72 -11.49 22.33 3.69
N ALA A 73 -12.52 22.65 2.90
CA ALA A 73 -13.86 22.89 3.41
C ALA A 73 -14.48 21.58 3.92
N LYS A 74 -15.46 21.70 4.81
CA LYS A 74 -16.15 20.56 5.41
C LYS A 74 -16.83 19.71 4.35
N GLU A 75 -17.40 20.34 3.32
CA GLU A 75 -18.15 19.72 2.25
C GLU A 75 -17.25 18.90 1.31
N ASP A 76 -16.00 19.34 1.12
CA ASP A 76 -14.98 18.69 0.27
C ASP A 76 -14.27 17.52 0.97
N SER A 77 -14.41 17.40 2.30
CA SER A 77 -13.69 16.41 3.12
C SER A 77 -13.87 14.96 2.62
N ASP A 78 -15.12 14.53 2.45
CA ASP A 78 -15.44 13.18 2.01
C ASP A 78 -14.99 12.92 0.56
N PRO A 79 -15.32 13.78 -0.43
CA PRO A 79 -14.81 13.66 -1.80
C PRO A 79 -13.29 13.55 -1.89
N LEU A 80 -12.53 14.37 -1.16
CA LEU A 80 -11.06 14.36 -1.22
C LEU A 80 -10.48 13.04 -0.70
N VAL A 81 -11.03 12.51 0.40
CA VAL A 81 -10.61 11.20 0.91
C VAL A 81 -10.94 10.10 -0.11
N MET A 82 -12.13 10.12 -0.69
CA MET A 82 -12.53 9.13 -1.69
C MET A 82 -11.66 9.20 -2.95
N THR A 83 -11.34 10.40 -3.42
CA THR A 83 -10.43 10.58 -4.57
C THR A 83 -9.03 10.09 -4.27
N SER A 84 -8.48 10.39 -3.08
CA SER A 84 -7.18 9.86 -2.66
C SER A 84 -7.17 8.32 -2.64
N MET A 85 -8.24 7.69 -2.17
CA MET A 85 -8.36 6.22 -2.17
C MET A 85 -8.40 5.67 -3.59
N MET A 86 -9.14 6.31 -4.48
CA MET A 86 -9.25 5.88 -5.87
C MET A 86 -7.91 6.01 -6.61
N ILE A 87 -7.18 7.10 -6.39
CA ILE A 87 -5.82 7.28 -6.93
C ILE A 87 -4.89 6.19 -6.38
N ASN A 88 -4.96 5.89 -5.08
CA ASN A 88 -4.17 4.81 -4.49
C ASN A 88 -4.46 3.45 -5.12
N ILE A 89 -5.73 3.11 -5.37
CA ILE A 89 -6.13 1.88 -6.07
C ILE A 89 -5.56 1.85 -7.50
N LEU A 90 -5.69 2.97 -8.24
CA LEU A 90 -5.15 3.09 -9.60
C LEU A 90 -3.65 2.83 -9.63
N TYR A 91 -2.87 3.49 -8.77
CA TYR A 91 -1.41 3.30 -8.70
C TYR A 91 -1.01 1.93 -8.16
N PHE A 92 -1.80 1.35 -7.25
CA PHE A 92 -1.57 -0.02 -6.79
C PHE A 92 -1.75 -1.02 -7.93
N PHE A 93 -2.74 -0.84 -8.80
CA PHE A 93 -2.97 -1.76 -9.91
C PHE A 93 -2.08 -1.49 -11.14
N CYS A 94 -1.69 -0.26 -11.41
CA CYS A 94 -0.98 0.10 -12.66
C CYS A 94 0.30 -0.72 -12.91
N ASP A 95 0.93 -1.26 -11.86
CA ASP A 95 2.10 -2.11 -11.99
C ASP A 95 1.74 -3.56 -12.35
N GLN A 96 1.45 -3.78 -13.64
CA GLN A 96 1.05 -5.07 -14.23
C GLN A 96 2.20 -6.00 -14.61
N ARG A 97 3.42 -5.74 -14.15
CA ARG A 97 4.56 -6.67 -14.35
C ARG A 97 4.23 -8.04 -13.75
N THR A 98 4.48 -9.13 -14.48
CA THR A 98 3.96 -10.46 -14.12
C THR A 98 5.01 -11.41 -13.56
N GLY A 99 6.29 -11.16 -13.79
CA GLY A 99 7.38 -11.99 -13.25
C GLY A 99 7.74 -11.67 -11.80
N GLU A 100 8.17 -12.69 -11.05
CA GLU A 100 8.74 -12.54 -9.69
C GLU A 100 9.98 -11.63 -9.72
N TYR A 101 10.83 -11.84 -10.71
CA TYR A 101 12.02 -11.01 -11.00
C TYR A 101 11.68 -9.63 -11.59
N GLU A 102 10.43 -9.39 -11.93
CA GLU A 102 9.95 -8.08 -12.40
C GLU A 102 9.37 -7.22 -11.26
N SER A 103 9.37 -7.74 -10.02
CA SER A 103 8.98 -6.96 -8.85
C SER A 103 9.88 -5.73 -8.69
N TRP A 104 9.32 -4.67 -8.09
CA TRP A 104 10.04 -3.44 -7.77
C TRP A 104 11.28 -3.69 -6.91
N LEU A 105 11.29 -4.78 -6.12
CA LEU A 105 12.37 -5.12 -5.20
C LEU A 105 13.71 -5.37 -5.93
N CYS A 106 13.64 -5.96 -7.14
CA CYS A 106 14.79 -6.27 -7.98
C CYS A 106 15.05 -5.19 -9.04
N SER A 107 14.18 -4.18 -9.14
CA SER A 107 14.26 -3.14 -10.15
C SER A 107 15.31 -2.09 -9.78
N LYS A 108 16.05 -1.61 -10.78
CA LYS A 108 16.99 -0.49 -10.67
C LYS A 108 16.39 0.86 -11.07
N ASP A 109 15.11 0.87 -11.43
CA ASP A 109 14.40 2.10 -11.79
C ASP A 109 14.32 3.03 -10.56
N PRO A 110 14.81 4.28 -10.64
CA PRO A 110 14.64 5.26 -9.57
C PRO A 110 13.17 5.47 -9.16
N GLN A 111 12.22 5.20 -10.07
CA GLN A 111 10.79 5.34 -9.83
C GLN A 111 10.11 4.05 -9.35
N ARG A 112 10.87 2.99 -9.01
CA ARG A 112 10.35 1.67 -8.63
C ARG A 112 9.35 1.70 -7.45
N LEU A 113 9.48 2.66 -6.54
CA LEU A 113 8.59 2.84 -5.39
C LEU A 113 7.49 3.90 -5.58
N SER A 114 7.31 4.45 -6.78
CA SER A 114 6.29 5.49 -7.02
C SER A 114 4.89 5.06 -6.56
N TRP A 115 4.54 3.78 -6.73
CA TRP A 115 3.28 3.22 -6.25
C TRP A 115 3.10 3.35 -4.73
N LEU A 116 4.19 3.23 -3.96
CA LEU A 116 4.26 3.28 -2.50
C LEU A 116 4.26 4.74 -2.03
N CYS A 117 5.02 5.60 -2.71
CA CYS A 117 5.06 7.04 -2.46
C CYS A 117 3.67 7.67 -2.59
N VAL A 118 2.89 7.27 -3.61
CA VAL A 118 1.51 7.75 -3.78
C VAL A 118 0.62 7.40 -2.57
N GLN A 119 0.86 6.27 -1.90
CA GLN A 119 0.08 5.86 -0.74
C GLN A 119 0.18 6.87 0.43
N GLN A 120 1.31 7.57 0.56
CA GLN A 120 1.54 8.56 1.62
C GLN A 120 0.53 9.71 1.60
N GLY A 121 -0.01 10.04 0.41
CA GLY A 121 -1.05 11.06 0.25
C GLY A 121 -2.27 10.80 1.15
N MET A 122 -2.59 9.53 1.41
CA MET A 122 -3.70 9.16 2.29
C MET A 122 -3.55 9.73 3.70
N GLY A 123 -2.35 9.63 4.29
CA GLY A 123 -2.09 10.13 5.63
C GLY A 123 -2.25 11.65 5.73
N ALA A 124 -1.74 12.36 4.73
CA ALA A 124 -1.80 13.83 4.64
C ALA A 124 -3.23 14.36 4.44
N ILE A 125 -4.06 13.68 3.65
CA ILE A 125 -5.46 14.07 3.48
C ILE A 125 -6.24 13.78 4.75
N LEU A 126 -6.09 12.59 5.34
CA LEU A 126 -6.80 12.19 6.55
C LEU A 126 -6.48 13.08 7.75
N SER A 127 -5.25 13.60 7.87
CA SER A 127 -4.88 14.51 8.96
C SER A 127 -5.60 15.86 8.86
N GLN A 128 -5.70 16.42 7.65
CA GLN A 128 -6.36 17.71 7.41
C GLN A 128 -7.89 17.63 7.50
N THR A 129 -8.46 16.49 7.14
CA THR A 129 -9.91 16.28 7.10
C THR A 129 -10.48 15.71 8.40
N ARG A 130 -9.62 15.31 9.35
CA ARG A 130 -9.97 14.74 10.66
C ARG A 130 -11.10 15.47 11.41
N PRO A 131 -11.18 16.81 11.46
CA PRO A 131 -12.24 17.52 12.18
C PRO A 131 -13.66 17.27 11.63
N TYR A 132 -13.79 16.94 10.35
CA TYR A 132 -15.07 16.88 9.65
C TYR A 132 -15.64 15.46 9.57
N HIS A 133 -14.76 14.47 9.60
CA HIS A 133 -15.10 13.07 9.37
C HIS A 133 -16.02 12.40 10.39
N CYS A 134 -15.95 12.81 11.66
CA CYS A 134 -16.80 12.23 12.71
C CYS A 134 -18.29 12.44 12.41
N ARG A 135 -18.63 13.46 11.62
CA ARG A 135 -20.01 13.82 11.27
C ARG A 135 -20.51 13.13 10.00
N SER A 136 -19.63 12.78 9.06
CA SER A 136 -20.03 12.12 7.82
C SER A 136 -20.27 10.62 7.98
N GLY A 137 -19.70 10.00 9.02
CA GLY A 137 -19.71 8.54 9.20
C GLY A 137 -18.80 7.81 8.19
N LEU A 138 -18.09 8.53 7.32
CA LEU A 138 -17.20 7.94 6.34
C LEU A 138 -16.04 7.22 7.04
N LEU A 139 -15.47 7.84 8.09
CA LEU A 139 -14.38 7.24 8.87
C LEU A 139 -14.74 5.92 9.54
N SER A 140 -16.00 5.62 9.85
CA SER A 140 -16.33 4.34 10.52
C SER A 140 -16.07 3.13 9.63
N PHE A 141 -16.04 3.31 8.31
CA PHE A 141 -15.66 2.24 7.37
C PHE A 141 -14.15 1.97 7.39
N PHE A 142 -13.34 2.99 7.68
CA PHE A 142 -11.87 2.93 7.64
C PHE A 142 -11.24 2.74 9.03
N ALA A 143 -11.97 3.09 10.09
CA ALA A 143 -11.44 3.06 11.45
C ALA A 143 -11.17 1.62 11.89
N VAL A 144 -9.92 1.38 12.28
CA VAL A 144 -9.50 0.16 12.95
C VAL A 144 -9.38 0.48 14.43
N ALA A 145 -10.26 -0.12 15.23
CA ALA A 145 -10.20 -0.04 16.68
C ALA A 145 -9.46 -1.28 17.23
N PRO A 146 -8.69 -1.14 18.32
CA PRO A 146 -8.17 -2.29 19.04
C PRO A 146 -9.33 -3.20 19.45
N LYS A 147 -9.23 -4.48 19.11
CA LYS A 147 -10.13 -5.51 19.63
C LYS A 147 -9.34 -6.39 20.58
N PRO A 148 -9.87 -6.75 21.76
CA PRO A 148 -9.23 -7.74 22.61
C PRO A 148 -9.11 -9.05 21.84
N VAL A 149 -7.88 -9.46 21.55
CA VAL A 149 -7.61 -10.64 20.73
C VAL A 149 -7.73 -11.86 21.62
N THR A 150 -8.86 -12.56 21.55
CA THR A 150 -9.04 -13.82 22.28
C THR A 150 -8.66 -15.04 21.44
N ARG A 151 -8.78 -14.94 20.11
CA ARG A 151 -8.42 -15.96 19.11
C ARG A 151 -8.08 -15.31 17.77
N GLY A 152 -7.13 -15.87 17.01
CA GLY A 152 -6.79 -15.41 15.66
C GLY A 152 -5.31 -15.09 15.47
N ARG A 153 -4.97 -14.54 14.30
CA ARG A 153 -3.59 -14.12 13.99
C ARG A 153 -3.19 -12.93 14.87
N GLN A 154 -1.96 -12.95 15.33
CA GLN A 154 -1.33 -11.85 16.05
C GLN A 154 -0.03 -11.48 15.37
N LEU A 155 0.40 -10.23 15.56
CA LEU A 155 1.75 -9.85 15.17
C LEU A 155 2.73 -10.56 16.13
N PRO A 156 3.72 -11.32 15.63
CA PRO A 156 4.71 -11.97 16.48
C PRO A 156 5.45 -10.95 17.37
N GLU A 157 5.67 -11.28 18.64
CA GLU A 157 6.28 -10.35 19.60
C GLU A 157 7.68 -9.90 19.18
N GLN A 158 8.42 -10.78 18.50
CA GLN A 158 9.77 -10.52 17.96
C GLN A 158 9.82 -9.28 17.06
N PHE A 159 8.71 -8.88 16.43
CA PHE A 159 8.68 -7.64 15.63
C PHE A 159 9.02 -6.40 16.45
N TRP A 160 8.55 -6.33 17.70
CA TRP A 160 8.79 -5.19 18.58
C TRP A 160 10.27 -5.07 18.92
N ASP A 161 10.92 -6.21 19.17
CA ASP A 161 12.34 -6.28 19.49
C ASP A 161 13.22 -5.93 18.28
N ILE A 162 13.00 -6.59 17.12
CA ILE A 162 13.83 -6.33 15.92
C ILE A 162 13.66 -4.91 15.40
N CYS A 163 12.47 -4.33 15.53
CA CYS A 163 12.20 -2.95 15.11
C CYS A 163 12.54 -1.92 16.19
N ASN A 164 12.96 -2.35 17.38
CA ASN A 164 13.23 -1.50 18.54
C ASN A 164 12.06 -0.54 18.86
N VAL A 165 10.84 -1.08 18.87
CA VAL A 165 9.60 -0.36 19.22
C VAL A 165 9.15 -0.85 20.58
N THR A 166 9.38 -0.03 21.61
CA THR A 166 9.16 -0.41 23.02
C THR A 166 8.04 0.40 23.68
N ASP A 167 7.69 1.53 23.08
CA ASP A 167 6.72 2.48 23.57
C ASP A 167 5.34 2.30 22.93
N PRO A 168 4.25 2.67 23.65
CA PRO A 168 2.90 2.57 23.12
C PRO A 168 2.64 3.59 22.01
N ILE A 169 1.56 3.37 21.25
CA ILE A 169 1.18 4.25 20.14
C ILE A 169 1.09 5.74 20.57
N GLY A 170 1.88 6.58 19.92
CA GLY A 170 1.95 8.03 20.15
C GLY A 170 1.31 8.88 19.03
N PRO A 171 1.62 10.18 18.99
CA PRO A 171 1.21 11.08 17.92
C PRO A 171 1.73 10.61 16.55
N ARG A 172 0.86 10.64 15.55
CA ARG A 172 1.13 10.10 14.21
C ARG A 172 2.23 10.88 13.48
N GLY A 173 3.20 10.17 12.93
CA GLY A 173 4.25 10.74 12.06
C GLY A 173 5.25 11.64 12.78
N VAL A 174 5.27 11.60 14.12
CA VAL A 174 6.18 12.41 14.96
C VAL A 174 7.31 11.56 15.55
N HIS A 175 7.11 10.25 15.68
CA HIS A 175 8.08 9.37 16.32
C HIS A 175 9.38 9.25 15.49
N THR A 176 10.53 9.20 16.16
CA THR A 176 11.86 9.15 15.52
C THR A 176 12.18 7.79 14.91
N ASN A 177 11.69 6.71 15.52
CA ASN A 177 11.79 5.36 14.96
C ASN A 177 10.83 5.21 13.76
N PRO A 178 11.33 4.95 12.54
CA PRO A 178 10.53 4.85 11.32
C PRO A 178 9.59 3.64 11.27
N TYR A 179 9.81 2.62 12.11
CA TYR A 179 8.95 1.44 12.18
C TYR A 179 7.74 1.64 13.10
N HIS A 180 7.80 2.61 14.02
CA HIS A 180 6.87 2.74 15.14
C HIS A 180 5.38 2.75 14.70
N ASP A 181 5.00 3.73 13.90
CA ASP A 181 3.60 3.95 13.52
C ASP A 181 3.03 2.84 12.64
N ILE A 182 3.82 2.35 11.69
CA ILE A 182 3.40 1.30 10.75
C ILE A 182 3.29 -0.04 11.46
N LEU A 183 4.16 -0.33 12.43
CA LEU A 183 4.14 -1.57 13.19
C LEU A 183 2.95 -1.64 14.14
N HIS A 184 2.69 -0.55 14.88
CA HIS A 184 1.47 -0.42 15.69
C HIS A 184 0.21 -0.58 14.84
N CYS A 185 0.20 -0.04 13.63
CA CYS A 185 -0.90 -0.22 12.71
C CYS A 185 -1.03 -1.67 12.25
N LEU A 186 0.06 -2.33 11.86
CA LEU A 186 0.05 -3.74 11.47
C LEU A 186 -0.47 -4.64 12.60
N ALA A 187 -0.06 -4.38 13.85
CA ALA A 187 -0.54 -5.09 15.03
C ALA A 187 -2.07 -5.01 15.20
N LEU A 188 -2.69 -3.89 14.83
CA LEU A 188 -4.15 -3.72 14.83
C LEU A 188 -4.84 -4.46 13.67
N LEU A 189 -4.15 -4.67 12.56
CA LEU A 189 -4.70 -5.30 11.36
C LEU A 189 -4.62 -6.84 11.42
N MET A 190 -3.57 -7.39 12.04
CA MET A 190 -3.34 -8.83 12.11
C MET A 190 -4.54 -9.65 12.61
N PRO A 191 -5.25 -9.23 13.68
CA PRO A 191 -6.37 -9.99 14.23
C PRO A 191 -7.65 -9.93 13.39
N LEU A 192 -7.72 -9.10 12.35
CA LEU A 192 -8.92 -8.99 11.53
C LEU A 192 -9.14 -10.28 10.72
N GLU A 193 -10.39 -10.74 10.69
CA GLU A 193 -10.76 -11.88 9.86
C GLU A 193 -10.58 -11.54 8.37
N PRO A 194 -9.94 -12.39 7.56
CA PRO A 194 -9.81 -12.14 6.14
C PRO A 194 -11.19 -12.05 5.47
N GLY A 195 -11.32 -11.08 4.56
CA GLY A 195 -12.53 -10.89 3.78
C GLY A 195 -12.69 -9.46 3.32
N LEU A 196 -13.68 -9.23 2.47
CA LEU A 196 -13.93 -7.92 1.87
C LEU A 196 -14.19 -6.82 2.92
N ASN A 197 -14.78 -7.16 4.07
CA ASN A 197 -15.00 -6.25 5.19
C ASN A 197 -13.70 -5.78 5.87
N SER A 198 -12.60 -6.51 5.68
CA SER A 198 -11.29 -6.19 6.23
C SER A 198 -10.36 -5.56 5.20
N LEU A 199 -10.67 -5.68 3.90
CA LEU A 199 -9.87 -5.10 2.81
C LEU A 199 -9.64 -3.60 3.01
N ILE A 200 -10.72 -2.84 3.21
CA ILE A 200 -10.64 -1.39 3.42
C ILE A 200 -9.80 -1.06 4.67
N LYS A 201 -9.88 -1.89 5.70
CA LYS A 201 -9.10 -1.75 6.93
C LYS A 201 -7.62 -2.04 6.69
N TYR A 202 -7.29 -3.05 5.88
CA TYR A 202 -5.90 -3.32 5.50
C TYR A 202 -5.27 -2.14 4.75
N MET A 203 -6.05 -1.41 3.96
CA MET A 203 -5.59 -0.18 3.30
C MET A 203 -5.30 0.96 4.29
N HIS A 204 -5.72 0.87 5.56
CA HIS A 204 -5.36 1.84 6.60
C HIS A 204 -3.86 1.92 6.86
N LEU A 205 -3.12 0.84 6.55
CA LEU A 205 -1.66 0.85 6.63
C LEU A 205 -1.05 1.95 5.76
N CYS A 206 -1.64 2.26 4.60
CA CYS A 206 -1.19 3.33 3.70
C CYS A 206 -1.13 4.69 4.39
N ALA A 207 -2.01 4.94 5.38
CA ALA A 207 -2.00 6.17 6.16
C ALA A 207 -0.91 6.21 7.25
N ARG A 208 -0.01 5.22 7.29
CA ARG A 208 1.13 5.11 8.22
C ARG A 208 2.46 4.92 7.49
N ILE A 209 2.44 5.06 6.16
CA ILE A 209 3.65 5.04 5.34
C ILE A 209 4.15 6.48 5.28
N TYR A 210 5.32 6.72 5.86
CA TYR A 210 5.97 8.04 5.89
C TYR A 210 7.29 8.01 5.13
N PRO A 211 7.88 9.18 4.78
CA PRO A 211 9.12 9.24 4.01
C PRO A 211 10.26 8.41 4.62
N ALA A 212 10.42 8.45 5.94
CA ALA A 212 11.46 7.68 6.63
C ALA A 212 11.30 6.16 6.48
N PHE A 213 10.06 5.65 6.43
CA PHE A 213 9.82 4.23 6.17
C PHE A 213 10.06 3.88 4.69
N ILE A 214 9.70 4.77 3.76
CA ILE A 214 10.00 4.56 2.33
C ILE A 214 11.51 4.48 2.10
N ALA A 215 12.30 5.36 2.71
CA ALA A 215 13.76 5.32 2.61
C ALA A 215 14.33 3.95 3.02
N LEU A 216 13.80 3.33 4.07
CA LEU A 216 14.18 1.96 4.46
C LEU A 216 13.82 0.91 3.39
N VAL A 217 12.64 1.06 2.75
CA VAL A 217 12.23 0.17 1.66
C VAL A 217 13.09 0.39 0.42
N GLU A 218 13.54 1.62 0.15
CA GLU A 218 14.49 1.94 -0.94
C GLU A 218 15.84 1.26 -0.73
N GLU A 219 16.28 1.17 0.53
CA GLU A 219 17.50 0.48 0.95
C GLU A 219 17.32 -1.04 1.10
N ASN A 220 16.13 -1.58 0.78
CA ASN A 220 15.76 -2.98 0.97
C ASN A 220 15.99 -3.47 2.41
N ASP A 221 15.79 -2.61 3.42
CA ASP A 221 15.92 -3.00 4.83
C ASP A 221 15.01 -4.18 5.15
N HIS A 222 15.59 -5.24 5.72
CA HIS A 222 14.90 -6.51 5.93
C HIS A 222 13.65 -6.37 6.80
N LYS A 223 13.66 -5.47 7.79
CA LYS A 223 12.55 -5.27 8.73
C LYS A 223 11.39 -4.55 8.03
N ALA A 224 11.70 -3.50 7.26
CA ALA A 224 10.71 -2.79 6.46
C ALA A 224 10.07 -3.70 5.41
N LEU A 225 10.87 -4.51 4.72
CA LEU A 225 10.38 -5.51 3.76
C LEU A 225 9.51 -6.55 4.44
N LEU A 226 9.87 -7.04 5.62
CA LEU A 226 9.08 -8.02 6.38
C LEU A 226 7.71 -7.45 6.78
N ILE A 227 7.67 -6.20 7.25
CA ILE A 227 6.41 -5.48 7.54
C ILE A 227 5.52 -5.39 6.30
N LEU A 228 6.08 -5.03 5.15
CA LEU A 228 5.35 -5.01 3.87
C LEU A 228 4.90 -6.41 3.43
N GLY A 229 5.72 -7.44 3.64
CA GLY A 229 5.37 -8.83 3.35
C GLY A 229 4.14 -9.28 4.13
N TYR A 230 4.08 -8.95 5.42
CA TYR A 230 2.90 -9.21 6.25
C TYR A 230 1.66 -8.46 5.76
N TRP A 231 1.81 -7.22 5.33
CA TRP A 231 0.69 -6.45 4.76
C TRP A 231 0.18 -7.07 3.46
N PHE A 232 1.07 -7.44 2.53
CA PHE A 232 0.68 -8.12 1.31
C PHE A 232 0.02 -9.47 1.60
N ALA A 233 0.51 -10.24 2.56
CA ALA A 233 -0.09 -11.49 3.01
C ALA A 233 -1.52 -11.32 3.55
N LEU A 234 -1.80 -10.22 4.27
CA LEU A 234 -3.16 -9.87 4.67
C LEU A 234 -4.05 -9.59 3.45
N LEU A 235 -3.53 -8.89 2.45
CA LEU A 235 -4.24 -8.60 1.20
C LEU A 235 -4.51 -9.86 0.37
N THR A 236 -3.55 -10.79 0.25
CA THR A 236 -3.75 -12.06 -0.47
C THR A 236 -4.80 -12.94 0.21
N SER A 237 -4.94 -12.82 1.52
CA SER A 237 -5.91 -13.59 2.31
C SER A 237 -7.37 -13.15 2.10
N VAL A 238 -7.64 -12.01 1.46
CA VAL A 238 -9.01 -11.50 1.24
C VAL A 238 -9.77 -12.30 0.17
N GLY A 239 -9.05 -12.87 -0.80
CA GLY A 239 -9.63 -13.57 -1.96
C GLY A 239 -9.24 -12.94 -3.30
N ASP A 240 -10.03 -13.20 -4.33
CA ASP A 240 -9.79 -12.71 -5.69
C ASP A 240 -10.35 -11.29 -5.89
N LEU A 241 -9.45 -10.32 -5.80
CA LEU A 241 -9.66 -8.91 -6.01
C LEU A 241 -8.92 -8.49 -7.27
N TRP A 242 -9.68 -8.13 -8.30
CA TRP A 242 -9.16 -7.81 -9.61
C TRP A 242 -7.99 -6.82 -9.58
N TRP A 243 -8.03 -5.82 -8.69
CA TRP A 243 -7.01 -4.77 -8.62
C TRP A 243 -5.85 -5.05 -7.66
N CYS A 244 -6.01 -6.00 -6.74
CA CYS A 244 -5.11 -6.18 -5.61
C CYS A 244 -4.35 -7.50 -5.66
N THR A 245 -5.03 -8.59 -6.02
CA THR A 245 -4.56 -9.96 -5.80
C THR A 245 -3.25 -10.27 -6.53
N LEU A 246 -3.13 -9.86 -7.78
CA LEU A 246 -1.92 -10.13 -8.58
C LEU A 246 -0.68 -9.51 -7.92
N ARG A 247 -0.76 -8.20 -7.63
CA ARG A 247 0.35 -7.46 -7.04
C ARG A 247 0.68 -7.93 -5.62
N ALA A 248 -0.35 -8.14 -4.79
CA ALA A 248 -0.15 -8.62 -3.43
C ALA A 248 0.56 -9.98 -3.42
N LYS A 249 0.16 -10.92 -4.28
CA LYS A 249 0.84 -12.23 -4.38
C LYS A 249 2.26 -12.09 -4.91
N ARG A 250 2.45 -11.40 -6.04
CA ARG A 250 3.76 -11.21 -6.69
C ARG A 250 4.77 -10.55 -5.75
N ASP A 251 4.40 -9.44 -5.11
CA ASP A 251 5.32 -8.69 -4.26
C ASP A 251 5.54 -9.37 -2.91
N CYS A 252 4.54 -10.08 -2.36
CA CYS A 252 4.74 -10.93 -1.19
C CYS A 252 5.71 -12.07 -1.50
N LEU A 253 5.59 -12.70 -2.67
CA LEU A 253 6.49 -13.75 -3.12
C LEU A 253 7.92 -13.23 -3.30
N ALA A 254 8.10 -12.09 -3.97
CA ALA A 254 9.42 -11.46 -4.12
C ALA A 254 10.08 -11.11 -2.78
N ILE A 255 9.30 -10.58 -1.81
CA ILE A 255 9.78 -10.31 -0.45
C ILE A 255 10.18 -11.60 0.26
N CYS A 256 9.34 -12.64 0.22
CA CYS A 256 9.66 -13.94 0.82
C CYS A 256 10.95 -14.52 0.24
N THR A 257 11.08 -14.54 -1.10
CA THR A 257 12.30 -15.01 -1.77
C THR A 257 13.54 -14.22 -1.36
N TYR A 258 13.44 -12.88 -1.31
CA TYR A 258 14.57 -12.03 -0.94
C TYR A 258 15.00 -12.23 0.52
N LEU A 259 14.04 -12.26 1.44
CA LEU A 259 14.31 -12.41 2.87
C LEU A 259 14.69 -13.83 3.27
N ASP A 260 14.22 -14.86 2.56
CA ASP A 260 14.65 -16.24 2.81
C ASP A 260 16.11 -16.45 2.40
N LEU A 261 16.56 -15.72 1.39
CA LEU A 261 17.92 -15.78 0.88
C LEU A 261 18.91 -14.90 1.67
N LEU A 262 18.52 -13.67 1.99
CA LEU A 262 19.43 -12.64 2.51
C LEU A 262 19.13 -12.23 3.96
N GLY A 263 17.97 -12.61 4.50
CA GLY A 263 17.60 -12.34 5.88
C GLY A 263 18.43 -13.16 6.87
N ASP A 264 18.65 -12.60 8.05
CA ASP A 264 19.19 -13.38 9.16
C ASP A 264 18.18 -14.42 9.67
N GLU A 265 18.61 -15.31 10.57
CA GLU A 265 17.75 -16.36 11.13
C GLU A 265 16.50 -15.80 11.81
N THR A 266 16.58 -14.61 12.42
CA THR A 266 15.46 -13.98 13.11
C THR A 266 14.40 -13.54 12.11
N ILE A 267 14.80 -12.83 11.06
CA ILE A 267 13.92 -12.43 9.95
C ILE A 267 13.31 -13.65 9.28
N ARG A 268 14.12 -14.67 9.00
CA ARG A 268 13.68 -15.88 8.31
C ARG A 268 12.64 -16.65 9.10
N SER A 269 12.80 -16.74 10.43
CA SER A 269 11.82 -17.37 11.32
C SER A 269 10.43 -16.71 11.29
N LEU A 270 10.37 -15.44 10.89
CA LEU A 270 9.14 -14.66 10.80
C LEU A 270 8.44 -14.79 9.43
N LEU A 271 9.01 -15.50 8.46
CA LEU A 271 8.46 -15.58 7.10
C LEU A 271 7.31 -16.59 6.93
N HIS A 272 7.03 -17.45 7.90
CA HIS A 272 6.00 -18.49 7.76
C HIS A 272 4.62 -17.95 7.33
N PHE A 273 4.16 -16.85 7.94
CA PHE A 273 2.88 -16.25 7.59
C PHE A 273 2.85 -15.72 6.14
N PRO A 274 3.74 -14.80 5.72
CA PRO A 274 3.73 -14.31 4.36
C PRO A 274 4.04 -15.40 3.32
N ALA A 275 4.94 -16.33 3.61
CA ALA A 275 5.25 -17.45 2.72
C ALA A 275 4.02 -18.34 2.47
N SER A 276 3.31 -18.73 3.52
CA SER A 276 2.06 -19.49 3.40
C SER A 276 0.99 -18.73 2.60
N ALA A 277 0.88 -17.42 2.80
CA ALA A 277 -0.15 -16.59 2.16
C ALA A 277 0.09 -16.35 0.66
N CYS A 278 1.34 -16.37 0.20
CA CYS A 278 1.70 -16.25 -1.22
C CYS A 278 2.00 -17.59 -1.90
N GLY A 279 2.12 -18.68 -1.15
CA GLY A 279 2.45 -20.01 -1.66
C GLY A 279 3.96 -20.26 -1.84
N TYR A 280 4.81 -19.46 -1.19
CA TYR A 280 6.25 -19.67 -1.16
C TYR A 280 6.63 -20.81 -0.21
N ILE A 281 7.62 -21.61 -0.61
CA ILE A 281 8.18 -22.70 0.20
C ILE A 281 9.54 -22.23 0.71
N LEU A 282 9.67 -22.10 2.04
CA LEU A 282 10.93 -21.74 2.69
C LEU A 282 11.96 -22.85 2.48
N GLN A 283 13.21 -22.47 2.20
CA GLN A 283 14.27 -23.44 1.91
C GLN A 283 14.84 -24.01 3.22
N ASP A 284 15.02 -25.31 3.39
CA ASP A 284 15.47 -25.87 4.68
C ASP A 284 16.97 -25.61 4.99
N SER A 285 17.78 -25.33 3.97
CA SER A 285 19.17 -24.86 4.08
C SER A 285 19.66 -24.41 2.69
N VAL A 286 20.01 -23.14 2.52
CA VAL A 286 20.49 -22.65 1.23
C VAL A 286 21.92 -23.14 1.00
N SER A 287 22.17 -23.83 -0.11
CA SER A 287 23.53 -24.20 -0.49
C SER A 287 24.32 -22.95 -0.91
N ASP A 288 25.60 -22.85 -0.54
CA ASP A 288 26.47 -21.69 -0.84
C ASP A 288 26.54 -21.33 -2.34
N GLU A 289 26.21 -22.27 -3.22
CA GLU A 289 26.26 -22.14 -4.68
C GLU A 289 24.98 -21.50 -5.26
N GLU A 290 23.81 -21.80 -4.67
CA GLU A 290 22.54 -21.14 -5.00
C GLU A 290 22.49 -19.71 -4.45
N LEU A 291 23.07 -19.49 -3.27
CA LEU A 291 23.31 -18.16 -2.68
C LEU A 291 24.09 -17.24 -3.64
N ARG A 292 25.18 -17.73 -4.25
CA ARG A 292 25.99 -16.95 -5.19
C ARG A 292 25.25 -16.64 -6.49
N THR A 293 24.48 -17.59 -6.99
CA THR A 293 23.75 -17.46 -8.26
C THR A 293 22.57 -16.50 -8.12
N CYS A 294 21.74 -16.64 -7.08
CA CYS A 294 20.64 -15.70 -6.80
C CYS A 294 21.14 -14.33 -6.33
N SER A 295 22.19 -14.28 -5.50
CA SER A 295 22.80 -12.99 -5.12
C SER A 295 23.42 -12.28 -6.32
N SER A 296 24.01 -12.98 -7.29
CA SER A 296 24.50 -12.31 -8.51
C SER A 296 23.37 -11.73 -9.38
N MET A 297 22.18 -12.33 -9.36
CA MET A 297 21.00 -11.80 -10.05
C MET A 297 20.34 -10.63 -9.30
N LEU A 298 20.35 -10.65 -7.96
CA LEU A 298 19.74 -9.62 -7.10
C LEU A 298 20.69 -8.45 -6.76
N VAL A 299 22.00 -8.72 -6.64
CA VAL A 299 23.08 -7.80 -6.22
C VAL A 299 24.00 -7.42 -7.39
N GLY A 300 23.74 -7.94 -8.60
CA GLY A 300 24.55 -7.68 -9.80
C GLY A 300 24.52 -6.21 -10.25
N GLY A 301 25.36 -5.37 -9.63
CA GLY A 301 25.63 -3.99 -10.05
C GLY A 301 26.42 -3.19 -8.99
N SER A 302 27.71 -2.99 -9.26
CA SER A 302 28.66 -2.13 -8.52
C SER A 302 28.04 -0.86 -7.88
N PRO A 303 28.42 -0.49 -6.65
CA PRO A 303 28.06 0.79 -6.07
C PRO A 303 28.86 1.88 -6.79
N ARG A 304 28.22 2.65 -7.67
CA ARG A 304 28.82 3.85 -8.21
C ARG A 304 28.17 5.07 -7.57
N GLN A 305 28.97 5.68 -6.70
CA GLN A 305 29.11 7.10 -6.39
C GLN A 305 27.82 7.93 -6.41
N CYS A 306 27.45 8.41 -5.21
CA CYS A 306 26.68 9.64 -5.01
C CYS A 306 27.09 10.69 -6.04
N VAL A 307 26.23 10.93 -7.03
CA VAL A 307 26.25 12.16 -7.79
C VAL A 307 25.48 13.15 -6.94
N GLU A 308 26.20 14.08 -6.34
CA GLU A 308 25.63 15.30 -5.76
C GLU A 308 24.75 15.97 -6.81
N LEU A 309 23.43 15.90 -6.64
CA LEU A 309 22.50 16.82 -7.30
C LEU A 309 22.38 18.07 -6.43
N SER A 310 23.49 18.78 -6.26
CA SER A 310 23.46 20.21 -5.96
C SER A 310 23.23 20.98 -7.28
N THR A 311 22.48 22.07 -7.17
CA THR A 311 22.27 23.13 -8.18
C THR A 311 21.25 22.84 -9.29
N TRP A 312 19.96 22.92 -8.97
CA TRP A 312 18.94 23.53 -9.84
C TRP A 312 17.74 23.97 -9.00
N LEU A 313 17.78 25.21 -8.48
CA LEU A 313 16.61 26.02 -8.08
C LEU A 313 17.10 27.43 -7.72
N ASP A 314 17.68 28.11 -8.72
CA ASP A 314 17.69 29.58 -8.77
C ASP A 314 16.64 29.99 -9.79
N TRP A 315 15.46 30.42 -9.34
CA TRP A 315 14.65 31.43 -10.02
C TRP A 315 13.84 32.20 -8.98
N THR A 316 14.21 33.47 -8.88
CA THR A 316 13.39 34.62 -8.47
C THR A 316 11.97 34.57 -9.02
#